data_AF-A0A0Q0XZY3-F1
#
_entry.id   AF-A0A0Q0XZY3-F1
#
_cell.length_a   1.000
_cell.length_b   1.000
_cell.length_c   1.000
_cell.angle_alpha   90.00
_cell.angle_beta   90.00
_cell.angle_gamma   90.00
#
_symmetry.space_group_name_H-M   'P 1'
#
loop_
_entity.id
_entity.type
_entity.pdbx_description
1 polymer ?
#
loop_
_entity_poly.entity_id
_entity_poly.type
_entity_poly.pdbx_seq_one_letter_code
_entity_poly.pdbx_strand_id
1 'polypeptide(L)' 'MSTPETGPPLRPQATVEELLATRGTQPIRSLDDLAADTFDSDEELDEFLAFTHAERRRLSRRRAACRP' A
#
# COMPACT_ATOMS: atom_id res chain seq x y z
N MET A 1 -20.14 12.70 29.75
CA MET A 1 -18.94 11.93 29.37
C MET A 1 -19.02 11.66 27.88
N SER A 2 -18.52 12.59 27.06
CA SER A 2 -18.63 12.49 25.60
C SER A 2 -17.39 11.81 25.05
N THR A 3 -17.59 10.65 24.44
CA THR A 3 -16.58 9.91 23.67
C THR A 3 -16.02 10.77 22.54
N PRO A 4 -14.69 10.93 22.37
CA PRO A 4 -14.17 11.67 21.24
C PRO A 4 -14.41 10.86 19.96
N GLU A 5 -15.01 11.52 18.97
CA GLU A 5 -15.29 10.98 17.66
C GLU A 5 -14.03 10.39 17.01
N THR A 6 -14.16 9.15 16.53
CA THR A 6 -13.13 8.47 15.75
C THR A 6 -13.15 9.02 14.33
N GLY A 7 -12.50 10.16 14.13
CA GLY A 7 -12.13 10.64 12.79
C GLY A 7 -11.23 9.63 12.07
N PRO A 8 -11.15 9.67 10.73
CA PRO A 8 -10.16 8.85 10.01
C PRO A 8 -8.77 9.11 10.59
N PRO A 9 -7.89 8.10 10.67
CA PRO A 9 -6.57 8.29 11.26
C PRO A 9 -5.91 9.47 10.55
N LEU A 10 -5.55 10.49 11.31
CA LEU A 10 -4.76 11.62 10.84
C LEU A 10 -3.52 11.01 10.22
N ARG A 11 -3.41 11.05 8.89
CA ARG A 11 -2.16 10.65 8.22
C ARG A 11 -1.08 11.51 8.85
N PRO A 12 0.03 10.92 9.35
CA PRO A 12 1.13 11.68 9.90
C PRO A 12 1.48 12.78 8.90
N GLN A 13 1.39 14.05 9.33
CA GLN A 13 1.77 15.19 8.50
C GLN A 13 3.28 15.31 8.51
N ALA A 14 3.95 14.29 7.98
CA ALA A 14 5.37 14.31 7.75
C ALA A 14 5.63 14.88 6.35
N THR A 15 6.69 15.69 6.24
CA THR A 15 7.15 16.16 4.94
C THR A 15 7.63 14.98 4.10
N VAL A 16 7.71 15.16 2.78
CA VAL A 16 8.25 14.11 1.90
C VAL A 16 9.68 13.79 2.31
N GLU A 17 10.47 14.81 2.66
CA GLU A 17 11.84 14.69 3.14
C GLU A 17 11.93 13.87 4.43
N GLU A 18 11.05 14.11 5.40
CA GLU A 18 10.97 13.34 6.64
C GLU A 18 10.57 11.88 6.40
N LEU A 19 9.63 11.63 5.48
CA LEU A 19 9.22 10.27 5.11
C LEU A 19 10.37 9.51 4.45
N LEU A 20 11.10 10.15 3.54
CA LEU A 20 12.26 9.58 2.86
C LEU A 20 13.40 9.28 3.84
N ALA A 21 13.70 10.22 4.74
CA ALA A 21 14.72 10.03 5.78
C ALA A 21 14.35 8.89 6.74
N THR A 22 13.08 8.79 7.13
CA THR A 22 12.57 7.73 8.02
C THR A 22 12.63 6.35 7.35
N ARG A 23 12.32 6.28 6.06
CA ARG A 23 12.38 5.03 5.28
C ARG A 23 13.79 4.67 4.81
N GLY A 24 14.74 5.60 4.87
CA GLY A 24 16.08 5.42 4.31
C GLY A 24 16.09 5.29 2.79
N THR A 25 15.10 5.85 2.11
CA THR A 25 14.89 5.68 0.67
C THR A 25 15.17 6.97 -0.09
N GLN A 26 15.63 6.86 -1.34
CA GLN A 26 15.77 7.99 -2.25
C GLN A 26 14.60 8.03 -3.25
N PRO A 27 14.23 9.23 -3.74
CA PRO A 27 13.28 9.34 -4.85
C PRO A 27 13.79 8.62 -6.10
N ILE A 28 12.87 7.94 -6.79
CA ILE A 28 13.11 7.25 -8.06
C ILE A 28 13.34 8.31 -9.14
N ARG A 29 14.46 8.22 -9.90
CA ARG A 29 14.81 9.20 -10.93
C ARG A 29 14.65 8.69 -12.36
N SER A 30 14.51 7.38 -12.54
CA SER A 30 14.37 6.73 -13.83
C SER A 30 13.46 5.50 -13.76
N LEU A 31 13.07 4.95 -14.91
CA LEU A 31 12.38 3.64 -14.95
C LEU A 31 13.32 2.50 -14.55
N ASP A 32 14.60 2.63 -14.86
CA ASP A 32 15.61 1.64 -14.45
C ASP A 32 15.79 1.62 -12.92
N ASP A 33 15.69 2.79 -12.26
CA ASP A 33 15.70 2.90 -10.80
C ASP A 33 14.45 2.26 -10.15
N LEU A 34 13.34 2.18 -10.88
CA LEU A 34 12.10 1.55 -10.43
C LEU A 34 12.13 0.04 -10.64
N ALA A 35 12.81 -0.43 -11.70
CA ALA A 35 13.00 -1.84 -12.01
C ALA A 35 14.06 -2.44 -11.07
N ALA A 36 13.64 -2.77 -9.84
CA ALA A 36 14.42 -3.65 -8.98
C ALA A 36 14.13 -5.11 -9.36
N ASP A 37 15.15 -5.96 -9.36
CA ASP A 37 15.05 -7.44 -9.43
C ASP A 37 14.29 -7.96 -8.20
N THR A 38 13.00 -7.65 -8.13
CA THR A 38 12.15 -7.83 -6.95
C THR A 38 11.59 -9.24 -6.88
N PHE A 39 11.46 -9.88 -8.04
CA PHE A 39 11.01 -11.25 -8.18
C PHE A 39 12.11 -12.03 -8.88
N ASP A 40 12.41 -13.22 -8.37
CA ASP A 40 13.43 -14.10 -8.93
C ASP A 40 12.93 -14.80 -10.20
N SER A 41 11.62 -14.80 -10.45
CA SER A 41 11.00 -15.42 -11.61
C SER A 41 9.60 -14.87 -11.95
N ASP A 42 9.16 -15.08 -13.19
CA ASP A 42 7.80 -14.75 -13.64
C ASP A 42 6.73 -15.56 -12.88
N GLU A 43 7.03 -16.80 -12.48
CA GLU A 43 6.12 -17.64 -11.69
C GLU A 43 5.84 -17.01 -10.32
N GLU A 44 6.86 -16.47 -9.65
CA GLU A 44 6.72 -15.77 -8.37
C GLU A 44 5.87 -14.50 -8.53
N LEU A 45 6.10 -13.73 -9.60
CA LEU A 45 5.28 -12.57 -9.94
C LEU A 45 3.82 -12.97 -10.15
N ASP A 46 3.55 -14.06 -10.88
CA ASP A 46 2.20 -14.56 -11.14
C ASP A 46 1.49 -15.01 -9.85
N GLU A 47 2.19 -15.68 -8.93
CA GLU A 47 1.66 -16.05 -7.62
C GLU A 47 1.26 -14.80 -6.81
N PHE A 48 2.15 -13.80 -6.76
CA PHE A 48 1.89 -12.53 -6.09
C PHE A 48 0.66 -11.80 -6.65
N LEU A 49 0.54 -11.76 -7.99
CA LEU A 49 -0.60 -11.14 -8.66
C LEU A 49 -1.90 -11.89 -8.38
N ALA A 50 -1.89 -13.22 -8.41
CA ALA A 50 -3.05 -14.06 -8.10
C ALA A 50 -3.55 -13.81 -6.66
N PHE A 51 -2.62 -13.82 -5.70
CA PHE A 51 -2.91 -13.53 -4.29
C PHE A 51 -3.51 -12.12 -4.11
N THR A 52 -2.86 -11.10 -4.64
CA THR A 52 -3.29 -9.70 -4.49
C THR A 52 -4.66 -9.46 -5.12
N HIS A 53 -4.93 -10.05 -6.30
CA HIS A 53 -6.23 -9.96 -6.94
C HIS A 53 -7.33 -10.66 -6.14
N ALA A 54 -7.05 -11.83 -5.57
CA ALA A 54 -7.99 -12.55 -4.73
C ALA A 54 -8.36 -11.74 -3.47
N GLU A 55 -7.37 -11.19 -2.76
CA GLU A 55 -7.60 -10.38 -1.57
C GLU A 55 -8.32 -9.07 -1.90
N ARG A 56 -7.97 -8.39 -2.99
CA ARG A 56 -8.71 -7.19 -3.43
C ARG A 56 -10.18 -7.52 -3.70
N ARG A 57 -10.46 -8.61 -4.42
CA ARG A 57 -11.84 -9.06 -4.69
C ARG A 57 -12.58 -9.37 -3.39
N ARG A 58 -11.92 -10.04 -2.43
CA ARG A 58 -12.48 -10.32 -1.11
C ARG A 58 -12.80 -9.04 -0.34
N LEU A 59 -11.87 -8.07 -0.28
CA LEU A 59 -12.07 -6.80 0.39
C LEU A 59 -13.16 -5.96 -0.26
N SER A 60 -13.21 -5.89 -1.60
CA SER A 60 -14.29 -5.21 -2.33
C SER A 60 -15.65 -5.85 -2.04
N ARG A 61 -15.74 -7.18 -1.99
CA ARG A 61 -16.97 -7.90 -1.61
C ARG A 61 -17.38 -7.60 -0.16
N ARG A 62 -16.43 -7.61 0.78
CA ARG A 62 -16.71 -7.26 2.18
C ARG A 62 -17.20 -5.83 2.34
N ARG A 63 -16.61 -4.88 1.61
CA ARG A 63 -17.06 -3.47 1.61
C ARG A 63 -18.43 -3.29 0.98
N ALA A 64 -18.74 -4.03 -0.08
CA ALA A 64 -20.08 -4.02 -0.69
C ALA A 64 -21.14 -4.63 0.23
N ALA A 65 -20.82 -5.70 0.96
CA ALA A 65 -21.73 -6.34 1.91
C ALA A 65 -22.03 -5.47 3.15
N CYS A 66 -21.18 -4.48 3.45
CA CYS A 66 -21.39 -3.52 4.54
C CYS A 66 -22.04 -2.20 4.08
N ARG A 67 -22.47 -2.09 2.81
CA ARG A 67 -23.19 -0.92 2.30
C ARG A 67 -24.70 -1.10 2.61
N PRO A 68 -25.35 -0.15 3.30
CA PRO A 68 -26.77 -0.26 3.68
C PRO A 68 -27.70 -0.21 2.46
#